data_AF-A0A7I7MIB2-F1
#
_entry.id   AF-A0A7I7MIB2-F1
#
_cell.length_a   1.000
_cell.length_b   1.000
_cell.length_c   1.000
_cell.angle_alpha   90.00
_cell.angle_beta   90.00
_cell.angle_gamma   90.00
#
_symmetry.space_group_name_H-M   'P 1'
#
loop_
_entity.id
_entity.type
_entity.pdbx_description
1 polymer ?
#
loop_
_entity_poly.entity_id
_entity_poly.type
_entity_poly.pdbx_seq_one_letter_code
_entity_poly.pdbx_strand_id
1 'polypeptide(L)'
;MWPRVKALYCHPVPIDHWPGEAEILERLPLRSCRRRGAAIDVIVDRGRENRSQLVFTTARGRDVVFWQSARTRKQARPDVRTPTARAQGIPELQILVDAHERYAYQFTSQQVSTLRTALPCGDYGLEINAVLVASVERKSLADLVSSLTSGKLRYQIAELAALPRAAVVIEERYSQLFTLNRIRPATVADGLAELQVRWPNVPIVFCETRSLAEEWTYRFLAAAQVWTQTEEAMLQRLSSLRIGAAGEDQVDPPRTPSTAQVREWARAAGLPVPDRGRLRPDVWDAWRAANAAKGETAPEATRKTTPQGPIRLRQ
;
A
#
# COMPACT_ATOMS: atom_id res chain seq x y z
N MET A 1 -22.94 24.28 -21.84
CA MET A 1 -21.88 23.46 -21.21
C MET A 1 -21.88 22.07 -21.87
N TRP A 2 -20.75 21.62 -22.44
CA TRP A 2 -20.61 20.26 -23.00
C TRP A 2 -20.07 19.30 -21.92
N PRO A 3 -20.45 18.00 -21.87
CA PRO A 3 -19.97 17.08 -20.86
C PRO A 3 -18.46 16.87 -20.99
N ARG A 4 -17.71 17.46 -20.06
CA ARG A 4 -16.25 17.24 -19.89
C ARG A 4 -15.92 16.08 -18.95
N VAL A 5 -16.91 15.63 -18.18
CA VAL A 5 -16.88 14.46 -17.28
C VAL A 5 -17.53 13.24 -17.95
N LYS A 6 -17.53 12.08 -17.26
CA LYS A 6 -18.07 10.81 -17.79
C LYS A 6 -19.54 10.95 -18.20
N ALA A 7 -20.38 11.54 -17.35
CA ALA A 7 -21.78 11.84 -17.64
C ALA A 7 -22.28 13.02 -16.80
N LEU A 8 -23.20 13.80 -17.34
CA LEU A 8 -23.98 14.79 -16.61
C LEU A 8 -25.43 14.30 -16.51
N TYR A 9 -26.07 14.44 -15.36
CA TYR A 9 -27.51 14.25 -15.26
C TYR A 9 -28.23 15.42 -15.93
N CYS A 10 -29.22 15.10 -16.76
CA CYS A 10 -30.08 16.08 -17.41
C CYS A 10 -31.49 15.91 -16.88
N HIS A 11 -32.01 16.97 -16.26
CA HIS A 11 -33.40 17.00 -15.86
C HIS A 11 -34.27 17.23 -17.11
N PRO A 12 -35.26 16.36 -17.40
CA PRO A 12 -36.17 16.58 -18.50
C PRO A 12 -37.10 17.75 -18.15
N VAL A 13 -36.99 18.84 -18.91
CA VAL A 13 -37.84 20.02 -18.78
C VAL A 13 -38.76 20.05 -20.02
N PRO A 14 -40.09 20.09 -19.85
CA PRO A 14 -41.00 20.26 -20.97
C PRO A 14 -40.75 21.61 -21.67
N ILE A 15 -40.99 21.68 -22.99
CA ILE A 15 -40.55 22.82 -23.81
C ILE A 15 -41.17 24.16 -23.38
N ASP A 16 -42.39 24.12 -22.85
CA ASP A 16 -43.13 25.25 -22.30
C ASP A 16 -42.55 25.79 -20.98
N HIS A 17 -41.79 24.96 -20.26
CA HIS A 17 -41.07 25.34 -19.05
C HIS A 17 -39.64 25.83 -19.32
N TRP A 18 -39.21 25.86 -20.59
CA TRP A 18 -37.91 26.42 -20.93
C TRP A 18 -37.95 27.96 -20.81
N PRO A 19 -37.04 28.58 -20.04
CA PRO A 19 -37.08 30.03 -19.83
C PRO A 19 -36.84 30.80 -21.14
N GLY A 20 -37.73 31.75 -21.44
CA GLY A 20 -37.63 32.58 -22.65
C GLY A 20 -36.37 33.48 -22.69
N GLU A 21 -35.85 33.83 -21.51
CA GLU A 21 -34.63 34.65 -21.34
C GLU A 21 -33.38 33.81 -21.08
N ALA A 22 -33.37 32.53 -21.48
CA ALA A 22 -32.21 31.67 -21.30
C ALA A 22 -30.96 32.25 -21.99
N GLU A 23 -29.89 32.43 -21.22
CA GLU A 23 -28.59 32.81 -21.78
C GLU A 23 -28.05 31.68 -22.65
N ILE A 24 -27.79 31.99 -23.92
CA ILE A 24 -27.17 31.06 -24.86
C ILE A 24 -25.66 31.10 -24.67
N LEU A 25 -25.14 30.15 -23.89
CA LEU A 25 -23.70 30.06 -23.61
C LEU A 25 -22.86 29.68 -24.85
N GLU A 26 -23.40 28.87 -25.75
CA GLU A 26 -22.67 28.37 -26.92
C GLU A 26 -23.66 27.91 -28.02
N ARG A 27 -23.43 28.33 -29.27
CA ARG A 27 -24.19 27.87 -30.44
C ARG A 27 -23.23 27.25 -31.45
N LEU A 28 -23.42 25.97 -31.75
CA LEU A 28 -22.54 25.19 -32.63
C LEU A 28 -23.32 24.56 -33.78
N PRO A 29 -22.76 24.50 -35.00
CA PRO A 29 -23.33 23.72 -36.08
C PRO A 29 -23.32 22.23 -35.72
N LEU A 30 -24.40 21.52 -36.08
CA LEU A 30 -24.47 20.07 -35.94
C LEU A 30 -24.00 19.41 -37.23
N ARG A 31 -23.03 18.51 -37.14
CA ARG A 31 -22.71 17.56 -38.21
C ARG A 31 -23.72 16.41 -38.26
N SER A 32 -24.24 16.01 -37.11
CA SER A 32 -25.24 14.94 -36.99
C SER A 32 -25.96 15.00 -35.65
N CYS A 33 -27.27 14.76 -35.65
CA CYS A 33 -28.07 14.50 -34.46
C CYS A 33 -29.07 13.39 -34.78
N ARG A 34 -28.93 12.20 -34.18
CA ARG A 34 -29.76 11.04 -34.53
C ARG A 34 -30.17 10.23 -33.30
N ARG A 35 -31.45 9.88 -33.22
CA ARG A 35 -31.96 8.92 -32.22
C ARG A 35 -31.56 7.50 -32.63
N ARG A 36 -31.03 6.72 -31.68
CA ARG A 36 -30.74 5.29 -31.78
C ARG A 36 -31.22 4.59 -30.51
N GLY A 37 -32.43 4.04 -30.56
CA GLY A 37 -33.07 3.41 -29.42
C GLY A 37 -33.22 4.38 -28.24
N ALA A 38 -32.60 4.04 -27.11
CA ALA A 38 -32.65 4.84 -25.89
C ALA A 38 -31.65 6.02 -25.87
N ALA A 39 -30.80 6.19 -26.90
CA ALA A 39 -29.82 7.27 -26.96
C ALA A 39 -30.07 8.22 -28.13
N ILE A 40 -29.67 9.49 -27.99
CA ILE A 40 -29.52 10.45 -29.08
C ILE A 40 -28.03 10.74 -29.25
N ASP A 41 -27.46 10.39 -30.40
CA ASP A 41 -26.10 10.77 -30.77
C ASP A 41 -26.07 12.24 -31.20
N VAL A 42 -25.17 13.03 -30.61
CA VAL A 42 -24.95 14.45 -30.97
C VAL A 42 -23.50 14.64 -31.41
N ILE A 43 -23.33 15.07 -32.66
CA ILE A 43 -22.03 15.39 -33.27
C ILE A 43 -22.05 16.84 -33.74
N VAL A 44 -21.21 17.66 -33.12
CA VAL A 44 -21.06 19.09 -33.45
C VAL A 44 -19.83 19.33 -34.33
N ASP A 45 -19.86 20.41 -35.09
CA ASP A 45 -18.78 20.80 -35.99
C ASP A 45 -17.67 21.58 -35.26
N ARG A 46 -16.78 20.84 -34.57
CA ARG A 46 -15.57 21.39 -33.94
C ARG A 46 -14.45 20.36 -33.78
N GLY A 47 -13.25 20.84 -33.49
CA GLY A 47 -12.04 20.00 -33.42
C GLY A 47 -11.92 19.12 -32.16
N ARG A 48 -12.48 19.54 -31.02
CA ARG A 48 -12.43 18.78 -29.74
C ARG A 48 -13.80 18.78 -29.08
N GLU A 49 -14.05 17.79 -28.21
CA GLU A 49 -15.33 17.66 -27.49
C GLU A 49 -16.52 17.64 -28.47
N ASN A 50 -16.38 16.97 -29.61
CA ASN A 50 -17.30 17.11 -30.73
C ASN A 50 -18.36 16.00 -30.82
N ARG A 51 -18.33 15.03 -29.91
CA ARG A 51 -19.21 13.86 -29.89
C ARG A 51 -19.72 13.58 -28.48
N SER A 52 -21.02 13.38 -28.34
CA SER A 52 -21.68 13.04 -27.08
C SER A 52 -22.97 12.25 -27.33
N GLN A 53 -23.56 11.70 -26.26
CA GLN A 53 -24.84 11.00 -26.31
C GLN A 53 -25.77 11.49 -25.19
N LEU A 54 -27.05 11.73 -25.50
CA LEU A 54 -28.10 11.86 -24.49
C LEU A 54 -28.78 10.49 -24.33
N VAL A 55 -28.54 9.82 -23.20
CA VAL A 55 -29.02 8.46 -22.93
C VAL A 55 -30.19 8.53 -21.97
N PHE A 56 -31.33 8.02 -22.41
CA PHE A 56 -32.57 7.89 -21.65
C PHE A 56 -32.57 6.51 -21.01
N THR A 57 -32.79 6.42 -19.71
CA THR A 57 -32.82 5.15 -18.98
C THR A 57 -33.71 5.27 -17.76
N THR A 58 -34.11 4.14 -17.19
CA THR A 58 -34.74 4.10 -15.86
C THR A 58 -33.68 3.86 -14.78
N ALA A 59 -33.80 4.55 -13.64
CA ALA A 59 -32.99 4.32 -12.45
C ALA A 59 -33.88 4.44 -11.20
N ARG A 60 -33.86 3.42 -10.33
CA ARG A 60 -34.73 3.35 -9.13
C ARG A 60 -36.22 3.60 -9.45
N GLY A 61 -36.69 3.06 -10.58
CA GLY A 61 -38.08 3.19 -11.03
C GLY A 61 -38.46 4.56 -11.61
N ARG A 62 -37.50 5.46 -11.84
CA ARG A 62 -37.74 6.78 -12.43
C ARG A 62 -37.00 6.94 -13.76
N ASP A 63 -37.62 7.63 -14.71
CA ASP A 63 -36.96 8.02 -15.95
C ASP A 63 -35.91 9.10 -15.69
N VAL A 64 -34.71 8.86 -16.20
CA VAL A 64 -33.56 9.76 -16.07
C VAL A 64 -32.83 9.88 -17.40
N VAL A 65 -32.26 11.06 -17.64
CA VAL A 65 -31.46 11.34 -18.84
C VAL A 65 -30.02 11.64 -18.42
N PHE A 66 -29.06 11.03 -19.10
CA PHE A 66 -27.64 11.30 -18.91
C PHE A 66 -27.00 11.81 -20.19
N TRP A 67 -26.33 12.96 -20.12
CA TRP A 67 -25.49 13.46 -21.19
C TRP A 67 -24.06 12.94 -21.03
N GLN A 68 -23.73 11.94 -21.84
CA GLN A 68 -22.46 11.20 -21.80
C GLN A 68 -21.48 11.75 -22.84
N SER A 69 -20.22 11.88 -22.45
CA SER A 69 -19.16 12.29 -23.39
C SER A 69 -18.67 11.09 -24.22
N ALA A 70 -18.06 11.34 -25.38
CA ALA A 70 -17.44 10.29 -26.19
C ALA A 70 -16.28 9.54 -25.48
N ARG A 71 -15.81 10.04 -24.33
CA ARG A 71 -14.84 9.34 -23.47
C ARG A 71 -15.45 8.24 -22.62
N THR A 72 -16.77 8.04 -22.68
CA THR A 72 -17.43 6.94 -21.99
C THR A 72 -17.06 5.62 -22.67
N ARG A 73 -15.89 5.07 -22.33
CA ARG A 73 -15.66 3.63 -22.48
C ARG A 73 -16.80 2.97 -21.72
N LYS A 74 -17.52 2.02 -22.35
CA LYS A 74 -18.53 1.17 -21.71
C LYS A 74 -17.81 0.32 -20.66
N GLN A 75 -17.48 0.94 -19.53
CA GLN A 75 -17.00 0.21 -18.37
C GLN A 75 -18.10 -0.74 -17.96
N ALA A 76 -17.69 -1.92 -17.54
CA ALA A 76 -18.62 -2.88 -17.01
C ALA A 76 -19.51 -2.25 -15.93
N ARG A 77 -20.78 -2.64 -15.92
CA ARG A 77 -21.70 -2.38 -14.80
C ARG A 77 -22.06 -3.74 -14.20
N PRO A 78 -21.12 -4.38 -13.47
CA PRO A 78 -21.42 -5.63 -12.80
C PRO A 78 -22.55 -5.37 -11.78
N ASP A 79 -23.58 -6.23 -11.79
CA ASP A 79 -24.71 -6.14 -10.87
C ASP A 79 -24.32 -6.73 -9.51
N VAL A 80 -23.33 -6.11 -8.88
CA VAL A 80 -22.71 -6.59 -7.64
C VAL A 80 -22.81 -5.51 -6.58
N ARG A 81 -23.31 -5.90 -5.41
CA ARG A 81 -23.34 -5.04 -4.22
C ARG A 81 -22.04 -5.23 -3.43
N THR A 82 -21.29 -4.16 -3.22
CA THR A 82 -20.12 -4.20 -2.34
C THR A 82 -20.54 -4.28 -0.87
N PRO A 83 -19.80 -5.02 -0.01
CA PRO A 83 -20.14 -5.12 1.40
C PRO A 83 -19.97 -3.76 2.11
N THR A 84 -20.88 -3.44 3.03
CA THR A 84 -20.82 -2.20 3.82
C THR A 84 -20.13 -2.37 5.18
N ALA A 85 -19.77 -3.61 5.54
CA ALA A 85 -19.08 -3.91 6.78
C ALA A 85 -17.63 -3.41 6.74
N ARG A 86 -17.17 -2.89 7.90
CA ARG A 86 -15.78 -2.46 8.13
C ARG A 86 -14.81 -3.57 7.73
N ALA A 87 -13.79 -3.22 6.96
CA ALA A 87 -12.70 -4.14 6.66
C ALA A 87 -11.97 -4.51 7.96
N GLN A 88 -11.82 -5.83 8.20
CA GLN A 88 -11.16 -6.38 9.39
C GLN A 88 -11.73 -5.90 10.75
N GLY A 89 -12.94 -5.32 10.77
CA GLY A 89 -13.52 -4.74 11.99
C GLY A 89 -12.82 -3.48 12.50
N ILE A 90 -11.88 -2.90 11.75
CA ILE A 90 -11.11 -1.72 12.18
C ILE A 90 -12.06 -0.51 12.28
N PRO A 91 -12.06 0.22 13.41
CA PRO A 91 -12.99 1.32 13.63
C PRO A 91 -12.72 2.53 12.73
N GLU A 92 -11.44 2.83 12.50
CA GLU A 92 -10.98 3.90 11.61
C GLU A 92 -9.66 3.49 10.94
N LEU A 93 -9.61 3.64 9.63
CA LEU A 93 -8.40 3.45 8.81
C LEU A 93 -8.03 4.81 8.21
N GLN A 94 -6.80 5.27 8.41
CA GLN A 94 -6.28 6.43 7.71
C GLN A 94 -5.53 5.96 6.46
N ILE A 95 -5.95 6.45 5.28
CA ILE A 95 -5.29 6.17 4.01
C ILE A 95 -4.55 7.43 3.56
N LEU A 96 -3.25 7.29 3.31
CA LEU A 96 -2.48 8.32 2.63
C LEU A 96 -2.81 8.29 1.13
N VAL A 97 -3.06 9.45 0.53
CA VAL A 97 -3.33 9.60 -0.90
C VAL A 97 -2.22 10.43 -1.51
N ASP A 98 -1.58 9.92 -2.56
CA ASP A 98 -0.50 10.66 -3.21
C ASP A 98 -0.98 12.05 -3.68
N ALA A 99 -0.17 13.07 -3.39
CA ALA A 99 -0.49 14.45 -3.71
C ALA A 99 -0.64 14.71 -5.22
N HIS A 100 0.06 13.93 -6.05
CA HIS A 100 0.02 14.03 -7.51
C HIS A 100 -1.13 13.23 -8.13
N GLU A 101 -1.86 12.42 -7.33
CA GLU A 101 -3.01 11.68 -7.83
C GLU A 101 -4.20 12.63 -8.08
N ARG A 102 -4.37 12.97 -9.35
CA ARG A 102 -5.38 13.95 -9.83
C ARG A 102 -6.80 13.43 -9.69
N TYR A 103 -7.00 12.12 -9.76
CA TYR A 103 -8.31 11.48 -9.74
C TYR A 103 -8.39 10.45 -8.62
N ALA A 104 -8.05 10.88 -7.40
CA ALA A 104 -8.07 10.04 -6.21
C ALA A 104 -9.44 9.43 -5.94
N TYR A 105 -9.44 8.22 -5.38
CA TYR A 105 -10.60 7.59 -4.76
C TYR A 105 -11.19 8.47 -3.68
N GLN A 106 -12.50 8.37 -3.50
CA GLN A 106 -13.21 9.20 -2.54
C GLN A 106 -13.52 8.46 -1.24
N PHE A 107 -13.51 7.12 -1.26
CA PHE A 107 -13.84 6.24 -0.14
C PHE A 107 -15.20 6.54 0.51
N THR A 108 -16.17 7.01 -0.29
CA THR A 108 -17.45 7.56 0.21
C THR A 108 -18.30 6.56 0.98
N SER A 109 -18.14 5.26 0.72
CA SER A 109 -18.91 4.18 1.36
C SER A 109 -18.12 3.43 2.43
N GLN A 110 -16.85 3.77 2.64
CA GLN A 110 -15.93 3.11 3.54
C GLN A 110 -15.70 3.97 4.79
N GLN A 111 -15.41 3.33 5.93
CA GLN A 111 -15.09 4.04 7.17
C GLN A 111 -13.60 4.39 7.21
N VAL A 112 -13.22 5.40 6.42
CA VAL A 112 -11.83 5.81 6.18
C VAL A 112 -11.68 7.32 6.35
N SER A 113 -10.56 7.75 6.93
CA SER A 113 -10.07 9.13 6.79
C SER A 113 -8.93 9.17 5.77
N THR A 114 -8.85 10.21 4.95
CA THR A 114 -7.81 10.35 3.93
C THR A 114 -6.89 11.52 4.21
N LEU A 115 -5.59 11.33 4.09
CA LEU A 115 -4.59 12.40 4.18
C LEU A 115 -3.83 12.51 2.86
N ARG A 116 -3.85 13.70 2.23
CA ARG A 116 -3.07 13.95 1.01
C ARG A 116 -1.63 14.30 1.36
N THR A 117 -0.68 13.54 0.84
CA THR A 117 0.76 13.75 1.04
C THR A 117 1.54 13.16 -0.14
N ALA A 118 2.78 13.59 -0.37
CA ALA A 118 3.62 12.95 -1.38
C ALA A 118 4.04 11.56 -0.89
N LEU A 119 3.77 10.53 -1.70
CA LEU A 119 4.21 9.16 -1.42
C LEU A 119 5.51 8.85 -2.16
N PRO A 120 6.42 8.06 -1.55
CA PRO A 120 7.63 7.62 -2.23
C PRO A 120 7.34 6.65 -3.39
N CYS A 121 6.27 5.85 -3.31
CA CYS A 121 5.76 5.03 -4.40
C CYS A 121 4.28 4.65 -4.18
N GLY A 122 3.57 4.40 -5.29
CA GLY A 122 2.13 4.12 -5.32
C GLY A 122 1.26 5.35 -5.08
N ASP A 123 -0.06 5.15 -5.24
CA ASP A 123 -1.05 6.24 -5.18
C ASP A 123 -1.79 6.28 -3.84
N TYR A 124 -1.84 5.15 -3.13
CA TYR A 124 -2.50 5.02 -1.83
C TYR A 124 -1.60 4.29 -0.85
N GLY A 125 -1.34 4.87 0.32
CA GLY A 125 -0.42 4.35 1.31
C GLY A 125 -1.06 4.09 2.66
N LEU A 126 -0.41 3.21 3.43
CA LEU A 126 -0.63 3.07 4.87
C LEU A 126 0.69 3.32 5.58
N GLU A 127 0.66 4.26 6.51
CA GLU A 127 1.80 4.61 7.36
C GLU A 127 1.55 4.18 8.80
N ILE A 128 2.56 3.55 9.41
CA ILE A 128 2.57 3.19 10.82
C ILE A 128 3.91 3.67 11.39
N ASN A 129 3.88 4.42 12.50
CA ASN A 129 5.07 4.98 13.13
C ASN A 129 5.98 5.76 12.16
N ALA A 130 5.39 6.59 11.29
CA ALA A 130 6.08 7.36 10.24
C ALA A 130 6.81 6.52 9.18
N VAL A 131 6.47 5.23 9.06
CA VAL A 131 7.00 4.33 8.03
C VAL A 131 5.88 3.88 7.11
N LEU A 132 6.07 4.01 5.80
CA LEU A 132 5.16 3.45 4.81
C LEU A 132 5.27 1.92 4.81
N VAL A 133 4.25 1.24 5.33
CA VAL A 133 4.24 -0.22 5.48
C VAL A 133 3.46 -0.92 4.37
N ALA A 134 2.55 -0.18 3.73
CA ALA A 134 1.84 -0.69 2.56
C ALA A 134 1.57 0.40 1.52
N SER A 135 1.51 0.02 0.25
CA SER A 135 1.15 0.93 -0.84
C SER A 135 0.39 0.23 -1.97
N VAL A 136 -0.51 0.95 -2.62
CA VAL A 136 -1.27 0.50 -3.80
C VAL A 136 -1.08 1.49 -4.93
N GLU A 137 -0.55 1.00 -6.05
CA GLU A 137 -0.53 1.73 -7.33
C GLU A 137 -1.84 1.47 -8.07
N ARG A 138 -2.54 2.53 -8.45
CA ARG A 138 -3.75 2.49 -9.26
C ARG A 138 -3.37 2.69 -10.72
N LYS A 139 -3.91 1.83 -11.60
CA LYS A 139 -3.61 1.92 -13.02
C LYS A 139 -4.83 1.68 -13.89
N SER A 140 -5.03 2.54 -14.88
CA SER A 140 -6.00 2.27 -15.95
C SER A 140 -5.43 1.26 -16.94
N LEU A 141 -6.28 0.61 -17.74
CA LEU A 141 -5.77 -0.28 -18.80
C LEU A 141 -4.86 0.44 -19.81
N ALA A 142 -5.18 1.70 -20.15
CA ALA A 142 -4.38 2.47 -21.10
C ALA A 142 -2.99 2.77 -20.54
N ASP A 143 -2.92 3.16 -19.26
CA ASP A 143 -1.66 3.45 -18.57
C ASP A 143 -0.86 2.17 -18.31
N LEU A 144 -1.53 1.05 -18.03
CA LEU A 144 -0.90 -0.27 -17.93
C LEU A 144 -0.18 -0.61 -19.22
N VAL A 145 -0.90 -0.60 -20.36
CA VAL A 145 -0.33 -0.90 -21.67
C VAL A 145 0.83 0.05 -21.98
N SER A 146 0.63 1.36 -21.79
CA SER A 146 1.66 2.36 -22.09
C SER A 146 2.94 2.18 -21.25
N SER A 147 2.79 2.01 -19.93
CA SER A 147 3.92 1.84 -19.00
C SER A 147 4.63 0.50 -19.18
N LEU A 148 3.90 -0.57 -19.53
CA LEU A 148 4.48 -1.88 -19.83
C LEU A 148 5.29 -1.81 -21.13
N THR A 149 4.73 -1.26 -22.22
CA THR A 149 5.42 -1.18 -23.51
C THR A 149 6.61 -0.22 -23.50
N SER A 150 6.59 0.80 -22.64
CA SER A 150 7.73 1.72 -22.46
C SER A 150 8.76 1.21 -21.45
N GLY A 151 8.51 0.07 -20.80
CA GLY A 151 9.36 -0.48 -19.75
C GLY A 151 9.34 0.30 -18.44
N LYS A 152 8.52 1.34 -18.29
CA LYS A 152 8.39 2.12 -17.04
C LYS A 152 7.79 1.31 -15.90
N LEU A 153 6.84 0.43 -16.22
CA LEU A 153 6.12 -0.36 -15.22
C LEU A 153 7.04 -1.25 -14.38
N ARG A 154 8.13 -1.75 -14.96
CA ARG A 154 9.11 -2.60 -14.25
C ARG A 154 9.81 -1.86 -13.11
N TYR A 155 10.06 -0.56 -13.28
CA TYR A 155 10.69 0.27 -12.26
C TYR A 155 9.69 0.59 -11.15
N GLN A 156 8.45 0.93 -11.51
CA GLN A 156 7.38 1.17 -10.53
C GLN A 156 7.13 -0.09 -9.67
N ILE A 157 7.05 -1.27 -10.29
CA ILE A 157 6.88 -2.53 -9.55
C ILE A 157 8.10 -2.85 -8.69
N ALA A 158 9.32 -2.56 -9.15
CA ALA A 158 10.52 -2.75 -8.35
C ALA A 158 10.53 -1.87 -7.08
N GLU A 159 10.09 -0.62 -7.18
CA GLU A 159 9.93 0.28 -6.03
C GLU A 159 8.86 -0.23 -5.07
N LEU A 160 7.69 -0.62 -5.58
CA LEU A 160 6.62 -1.24 -4.78
C LEU A 160 7.10 -2.52 -4.09
N ALA A 161 7.91 -3.34 -4.75
CA ALA A 161 8.41 -4.61 -4.21
C ALA A 161 9.38 -4.43 -3.03
N ALA A 162 9.88 -3.21 -2.78
CA ALA A 162 10.68 -2.89 -1.60
C ALA A 162 9.83 -2.70 -0.34
N LEU A 163 8.50 -2.53 -0.47
CA LEU A 163 7.60 -2.41 0.66
C LEU A 163 7.16 -3.80 1.18
N PRO A 164 6.83 -3.91 2.48
CA PRO A 164 6.31 -5.15 3.04
C PRO A 164 5.03 -5.61 2.32
N ARG A 165 4.11 -4.69 2.04
CA ARG A 165 2.82 -4.99 1.42
C ARG A 165 2.52 -4.01 0.30
N ALA A 166 2.74 -4.40 -0.94
CA ALA A 166 2.39 -3.58 -2.08
C ALA A 166 1.51 -4.30 -3.08
N ALA A 167 0.73 -3.55 -3.85
CA ALA A 167 -0.08 -4.09 -4.92
C ALA A 167 -0.26 -3.09 -6.07
N VAL A 168 -0.58 -3.61 -7.25
CA VAL A 168 -1.08 -2.82 -8.37
C VAL A 168 -2.54 -3.18 -8.62
N VAL A 169 -3.43 -2.20 -8.58
CA VAL A 169 -4.85 -2.38 -8.90
C VAL A 169 -5.16 -1.84 -10.28
N ILE A 170 -5.74 -2.69 -11.14
CA ILE A 170 -6.13 -2.35 -12.51
C ILE A 170 -7.64 -2.13 -12.57
N GLU A 171 -8.05 -0.96 -13.03
CA GLU A 171 -9.46 -0.60 -13.20
C GLU A 171 -10.09 -1.17 -14.48
N GLU A 172 -9.89 -2.47 -14.72
CA GLU A 172 -10.42 -3.16 -15.87
C GLU A 172 -10.45 -4.68 -15.66
N ARG A 173 -11.15 -5.41 -16.52
CA ARG A 173 -11.09 -6.88 -16.59
C ARG A 173 -9.89 -7.36 -17.38
N TYR A 174 -9.28 -8.47 -16.96
CA TYR A 174 -8.18 -9.11 -17.69
C TYR A 174 -8.56 -9.44 -19.15
N SER A 175 -9.82 -9.84 -19.40
CA SER A 175 -10.30 -10.14 -20.75
C SER A 175 -10.20 -8.96 -21.73
N GLN A 176 -10.19 -7.73 -21.23
CA GLN A 176 -10.06 -6.54 -22.09
C GLN A 176 -8.68 -6.40 -22.71
N LEU A 177 -7.65 -7.05 -22.16
CA LEU A 177 -6.33 -7.14 -22.80
C LEU A 177 -6.43 -7.72 -24.22
N PHE A 178 -7.29 -8.71 -24.41
CA PHE A 178 -7.46 -9.41 -25.68
C PHE A 178 -8.32 -8.65 -26.70
N THR A 179 -8.85 -7.49 -26.29
CA THR A 179 -9.58 -6.56 -27.18
C THR A 179 -8.72 -5.39 -27.67
N LEU A 180 -7.42 -5.39 -27.33
CA LEU A 180 -6.49 -4.34 -27.74
C LEU A 180 -6.19 -4.42 -29.24
N ASN A 181 -6.34 -3.28 -29.94
CA ASN A 181 -6.15 -3.21 -31.40
C ASN A 181 -4.84 -2.54 -31.82
N ARG A 182 -4.15 -1.86 -30.90
CA ARG A 182 -2.93 -1.08 -31.19
C ARG A 182 -1.64 -1.81 -30.80
N ILE A 183 -1.72 -2.62 -29.76
CA ILE A 183 -0.62 -3.43 -29.25
C ILE A 183 -1.10 -4.88 -29.29
N ARG A 184 -0.22 -5.81 -29.69
CA ARG A 184 -0.55 -7.24 -29.72
C ARG A 184 -0.90 -7.70 -28.29
N PRO A 185 -2.08 -8.29 -28.05
CA PRO A 185 -2.47 -8.74 -26.71
C PRO A 185 -1.46 -9.69 -26.06
N ALA A 186 -0.84 -10.58 -26.84
CA ALA A 186 0.19 -11.50 -26.36
C ALA A 186 1.35 -10.76 -25.68
N THR A 187 1.85 -9.67 -26.27
CA THR A 187 2.93 -8.86 -25.69
C THR A 187 2.58 -8.31 -24.31
N VAL A 188 1.31 -7.92 -24.10
CA VAL A 188 0.86 -7.41 -22.80
C VAL A 188 0.65 -8.55 -21.80
N ALA A 189 0.08 -9.67 -22.25
CA ALA A 189 -0.13 -10.85 -21.41
C ALA A 189 1.20 -11.46 -20.93
N ASP A 190 2.17 -11.62 -21.84
CA ASP A 190 3.52 -12.13 -21.54
C ASP A 190 4.24 -11.17 -20.58
N GLY A 191 4.22 -9.86 -20.86
CA GLY A 191 4.83 -8.88 -19.97
C GLY A 191 4.22 -8.87 -18.57
N LEU A 192 2.89 -9.05 -18.44
CA LEU A 192 2.24 -9.18 -17.12
C LEU A 192 2.69 -10.45 -16.38
N ALA A 193 2.82 -11.57 -17.10
CA ALA A 193 3.31 -12.82 -16.53
C ALA A 193 4.77 -12.69 -16.08
N GLU A 194 5.63 -12.08 -16.89
CA GLU A 194 7.03 -11.79 -16.54
C GLU A 194 7.14 -10.94 -15.28
N LEU A 195 6.32 -9.87 -15.15
CA LEU A 195 6.31 -9.01 -13.97
C LEU A 195 5.91 -9.80 -12.71
N GLN A 196 4.87 -10.65 -12.79
CA GLN A 196 4.43 -11.47 -11.66
C GLN A 196 5.45 -12.53 -11.26
N VAL A 197 6.13 -13.17 -12.22
CA VAL A 197 7.19 -14.15 -11.91
C VAL A 197 8.41 -13.46 -11.29
N ARG A 198 8.76 -12.26 -11.78
CA ARG A 198 9.93 -11.52 -11.30
C ARG A 198 9.71 -10.86 -9.95
N TRP A 199 8.51 -10.37 -9.66
CA TRP A 199 8.14 -9.73 -8.39
C TRP A 199 6.87 -10.38 -7.81
N PRO A 200 6.96 -11.64 -7.35
CA PRO A 200 5.81 -12.40 -6.87
C PRO A 200 5.16 -11.80 -5.61
N ASN A 201 5.86 -10.91 -4.91
CA ASN A 201 5.35 -10.20 -3.75
C ASN A 201 4.47 -8.98 -4.08
N VAL A 202 4.37 -8.58 -5.36
CA VAL A 202 3.52 -7.47 -5.80
C VAL A 202 2.38 -7.99 -6.68
N PRO A 203 1.22 -8.35 -6.10
CA PRO A 203 0.06 -8.77 -6.88
C PRO A 203 -0.42 -7.66 -7.82
N ILE A 204 -0.78 -8.04 -9.05
CA ILE A 204 -1.47 -7.20 -10.03
C ILE A 204 -2.91 -7.68 -10.14
N VAL A 205 -3.86 -6.90 -9.63
CA VAL A 205 -5.26 -7.30 -9.48
C VAL A 205 -6.16 -6.55 -10.44
N PHE A 206 -6.89 -7.29 -11.29
CA PHE A 206 -7.88 -6.73 -12.21
C PHE A 206 -9.24 -6.61 -11.52
N CYS A 207 -9.64 -5.39 -11.19
CA CYS A 207 -10.82 -5.12 -10.39
C CYS A 207 -12.06 -4.73 -11.21
N GLU A 208 -12.00 -4.76 -12.55
CA GLU A 208 -13.12 -4.48 -13.47
C GLU A 208 -13.60 -3.02 -13.49
N THR A 209 -13.98 -2.46 -12.35
CA THR A 209 -14.46 -1.09 -12.22
C THR A 209 -13.65 -0.28 -11.22
N ARG A 210 -13.69 1.03 -11.37
CA ARG A 210 -13.11 1.99 -10.42
C ARG A 210 -13.65 1.78 -8.99
N SER A 211 -14.96 1.58 -8.83
CA SER A 211 -15.56 1.39 -7.50
C SER A 211 -15.13 0.08 -6.85
N LEU A 212 -14.95 -0.98 -7.65
CA LEU A 212 -14.44 -2.26 -7.14
C LEU A 212 -12.94 -2.18 -6.82
N ALA A 213 -12.17 -1.42 -7.61
CA ALA A 213 -10.76 -1.16 -7.31
C ALA A 213 -10.61 -0.34 -6.02
N GLU A 214 -11.46 0.68 -5.81
CA GLU A 214 -11.53 1.47 -4.57
C GLU A 214 -11.86 0.59 -3.36
N GLU A 215 -12.87 -0.27 -3.47
CA GLU A 215 -13.23 -1.23 -2.40
C GLU A 215 -12.10 -2.23 -2.12
N TRP A 216 -11.43 -2.73 -3.16
CA TRP A 216 -10.31 -3.64 -3.02
C TRP A 216 -9.12 -2.96 -2.32
N THR A 217 -8.77 -1.74 -2.74
CA THR A 217 -7.72 -0.92 -2.11
C THR A 217 -8.00 -0.70 -0.63
N TYR A 218 -9.24 -0.34 -0.27
CA TYR A 218 -9.67 -0.19 1.12
C TYR A 218 -9.41 -1.47 1.94
N ARG A 219 -9.88 -2.62 1.43
CA ARG A 219 -9.74 -3.90 2.15
C ARG A 219 -8.31 -4.38 2.25
N PHE A 220 -7.51 -4.17 1.20
CA PHE A 220 -6.09 -4.52 1.18
C PHE A 220 -5.31 -3.73 2.23
N LEU A 221 -5.49 -2.41 2.27
CA LEU A 221 -4.81 -1.55 3.25
C LEU A 221 -5.26 -1.84 4.68
N ALA A 222 -6.55 -2.11 4.90
CA ALA A 222 -7.03 -2.58 6.20
C ALA A 222 -6.38 -3.90 6.64
N ALA A 223 -6.27 -4.87 5.73
CA ALA A 223 -5.60 -6.14 6.00
C ALA A 223 -4.10 -5.94 6.30
N ALA A 224 -3.43 -5.06 5.57
CA ALA A 224 -2.04 -4.70 5.81
C ALA A 224 -1.85 -4.08 7.20
N GLN A 225 -2.75 -3.20 7.64
CA GLN A 225 -2.70 -2.62 8.98
C GLN A 225 -2.77 -3.71 10.07
N VAL A 226 -3.75 -4.62 10.00
CA VAL A 226 -3.87 -5.70 10.99
C VAL A 226 -2.65 -6.59 10.99
N TRP A 227 -2.14 -6.93 9.80
CA TRP A 227 -0.96 -7.78 9.68
C TRP A 227 0.26 -7.13 10.34
N THR A 228 0.53 -5.85 10.04
CA THR A 228 1.66 -5.13 10.63
C THR A 228 1.52 -4.97 12.15
N GLN A 229 0.33 -4.63 12.66
CA GLN A 229 0.10 -4.54 14.11
C GLN A 229 0.28 -5.89 14.82
N THR A 230 -0.14 -6.98 14.18
CA THR A 230 0.03 -8.34 14.72
C THR A 230 1.49 -8.76 14.73
N GLU A 231 2.22 -8.46 13.65
CA GLU A 231 3.65 -8.74 13.53
C GLU A 231 4.45 -7.93 14.57
N GLU A 232 4.16 -6.64 14.74
CA GLU A 232 4.80 -5.80 15.75
C GLU A 232 4.53 -6.32 17.16
N ALA A 233 3.28 -6.69 17.47
CA ALA A 233 2.94 -7.29 18.76
C ALA A 233 3.66 -8.64 18.99
N MET A 234 3.83 -9.46 17.93
CA MET A 234 4.59 -10.71 18.00
C MET A 234 6.08 -10.44 18.24
N LEU A 235 6.68 -9.49 17.52
CA LEU A 235 8.09 -9.10 17.71
C LEU A 235 8.34 -8.55 19.11
N GLN A 236 7.41 -7.76 19.66
CA GLN A 236 7.47 -7.27 21.04
C GLN A 236 7.33 -8.39 22.07
N ARG A 237 6.48 -9.40 21.82
CA ARG A 237 6.39 -10.59 22.68
C ARG A 237 7.66 -11.43 22.61
N LEU A 238 8.24 -11.63 21.43
CA LEU A 238 9.48 -12.37 21.28
C LEU A 238 10.67 -11.63 21.90
N SER A 239 10.72 -10.30 21.79
CA SER A 239 11.77 -9.50 22.44
C SER A 239 11.61 -9.50 23.96
N SER A 240 10.40 -9.35 24.49
CA SER A 240 10.13 -9.48 25.94
C SER A 240 10.37 -10.89 26.46
N LEU A 241 10.07 -11.94 25.69
CA LEU A 241 10.45 -13.32 26.01
C LEU A 241 11.97 -13.53 25.99
N ARG A 242 12.71 -12.89 25.08
CA ARG A 242 14.18 -12.89 25.11
C ARG A 242 14.73 -12.16 26.33
N ILE A 243 14.12 -11.03 26.72
CA ILE A 243 14.50 -10.27 27.92
C ILE A 243 14.14 -11.07 29.19
N GLY A 244 13.00 -11.76 29.20
CA GLY A 244 12.56 -12.61 30.32
C GLY A 244 13.31 -13.95 30.41
N ALA A 245 13.72 -14.52 29.27
CA ALA A 245 14.62 -15.69 29.21
C ALA A 245 16.07 -15.32 29.51
N ALA A 246 16.45 -14.05 29.37
CA ALA A 246 17.71 -13.50 29.89
C ALA A 246 17.63 -13.14 31.39
N GLY A 247 16.54 -13.52 32.07
CA GLY A 247 16.42 -13.54 33.52
C GLY A 247 17.00 -14.83 34.11
N GLU A 248 18.31 -15.02 33.95
CA GLU A 248 19.26 -15.83 34.74
C GLU A 248 20.51 -16.08 33.87
N ASP A 249 21.59 -15.34 34.19
CA ASP A 249 22.98 -15.52 33.70
C ASP A 249 23.24 -15.60 32.19
N GLN A 250 22.89 -14.54 31.45
CA GLN A 250 23.61 -14.21 30.21
C GLN A 250 24.61 -13.08 30.44
N VAL A 251 25.79 -13.45 30.93
CA VAL A 251 26.99 -12.63 30.77
C VAL A 251 27.27 -12.58 29.28
N ASP A 252 27.01 -11.43 28.65
CA ASP A 252 27.49 -11.09 27.31
C ASP A 252 28.95 -11.57 27.19
N PRO A 253 29.36 -12.35 26.16
CA PRO A 253 30.77 -12.67 26.00
C PRO A 253 31.54 -11.35 25.99
N PRO A 254 32.59 -11.17 26.81
CA PRO A 254 33.20 -9.87 26.98
C PRO A 254 33.60 -9.37 25.60
N ARG A 255 33.01 -8.24 25.18
CA ARG A 255 33.42 -7.51 23.99
C ARG A 255 34.93 -7.41 24.05
N THR A 256 35.63 -8.01 23.09
CA THR A 256 37.09 -7.99 23.05
C THR A 256 37.53 -6.55 23.27
N PRO A 257 38.30 -6.24 24.32
CA PRO A 257 38.59 -4.87 24.68
C PRO A 257 39.35 -4.23 23.53
N SER A 258 39.03 -2.99 23.21
CA SER A 258 39.83 -2.23 22.26
C SER A 258 41.24 -2.03 22.81
N THR A 259 42.24 -1.90 21.94
CA THR A 259 43.63 -1.58 22.31
C THR A 259 43.72 -0.29 23.15
N ALA A 260 42.75 0.64 23.02
CA ALA A 260 42.66 1.84 23.84
C ALA A 260 42.33 1.52 25.31
N GLN A 261 41.34 0.66 25.55
CA GLN A 261 40.92 0.25 26.89
C GLN A 261 42.00 -0.55 27.61
N VAL A 262 42.68 -1.46 26.90
CA VAL A 262 43.80 -2.23 27.49
C VAL A 262 44.97 -1.31 27.85
N ARG A 263 45.23 -0.25 27.06
CA ARG A 263 46.29 0.74 27.36
C ARG A 263 45.95 1.59 28.58
N GLU A 264 44.70 2.02 28.70
CA GLU A 264 44.25 2.79 29.87
C GLU A 264 44.34 1.96 31.15
N TRP A 265 43.91 0.70 31.10
CA TRP A 265 44.10 -0.25 32.21
C TRP A 265 45.58 -0.44 32.55
N ALA A 266 46.43 -0.65 31.54
CA ALA A 266 47.86 -0.88 31.76
C ALA A 266 48.54 0.30 32.45
N ARG A 267 48.19 1.55 32.09
CA ARG A 267 48.68 2.74 32.81
C ARG A 267 48.20 2.77 34.26
N ALA A 268 46.93 2.47 34.50
CA ALA A 268 46.37 2.42 35.85
C ALA A 268 47.03 1.32 36.71
N ALA A 269 47.46 0.22 36.09
CA ALA A 269 48.19 -0.88 36.71
C ALA A 269 49.71 -0.63 36.82
N GLY A 270 50.22 0.53 36.39
CA GLY A 270 51.64 0.88 36.44
C GLY A 270 52.53 0.18 35.41
N LEU A 271 51.95 -0.43 34.37
CA LEU A 271 52.69 -1.09 33.30
C LEU A 271 53.17 -0.08 32.24
N PRO A 272 54.43 -0.16 31.78
CA PRO A 272 54.95 0.75 30.76
C PRO A 272 54.32 0.45 29.40
N VAL A 273 53.54 1.40 28.88
CA VAL A 273 52.86 1.27 27.57
C VAL A 273 53.11 2.51 26.70
N PRO A 274 53.36 2.35 25.37
CA PRO A 274 53.49 3.48 24.45
C PRO A 274 52.17 4.25 24.31
N ASP A 275 52.26 5.57 24.10
CA ASP A 275 51.10 6.45 23.94
C ASP A 275 50.23 6.12 22.71
N ARG A 276 50.85 5.58 21.66
CA ARG A 276 50.19 5.16 20.42
C ARG A 276 50.80 3.87 19.87
N GLY A 277 50.05 3.18 19.01
CA GLY A 277 50.50 1.97 18.33
C GLY A 277 50.09 0.67 19.05
N ARG A 278 50.59 -0.46 18.52
CA ARG A 278 50.23 -1.80 18.99
C ARG A 278 50.82 -2.07 20.37
N LEU A 279 50.01 -2.61 21.28
CA LEU A 279 50.48 -3.06 22.60
C LEU A 279 51.26 -4.37 22.46
N ARG A 280 52.29 -4.53 23.30
CA ARG A 280 53.08 -5.76 23.34
C ARG A 280 52.22 -6.94 23.87
N PRO A 281 52.53 -8.20 23.49
CA PRO A 281 51.74 -9.37 23.88
C PRO A 281 51.63 -9.59 25.39
N ASP A 282 52.69 -9.28 26.15
CA ASP A 282 52.75 -9.33 27.61
C ASP A 282 51.68 -8.46 28.30
N VAL A 283 51.38 -7.28 27.74
CA VAL A 283 50.31 -6.39 28.25
C VAL A 283 48.93 -7.02 28.04
N TRP A 284 48.73 -7.73 26.93
CA TRP A 284 47.49 -8.47 26.66
C TRP A 284 47.34 -9.69 27.56
N ASP A 285 48.44 -10.37 27.87
CA ASP A 285 48.44 -11.51 28.80
C ASP A 285 48.14 -11.07 30.23
N ALA A 286 48.75 -9.96 30.68
CA ALA A 286 48.48 -9.37 31.98
C ALA A 286 47.02 -8.90 32.11
N TRP A 287 46.46 -8.28 31.05
CA TRP A 287 45.06 -7.88 31.03
C TRP A 287 44.12 -9.09 31.12
N ARG A 288 44.41 -10.17 30.39
CA ARG A 288 43.62 -11.41 30.45
C ARG A 288 43.65 -12.05 31.83
N ALA A 289 44.83 -12.14 32.45
CA ALA A 289 44.99 -12.69 33.80
C ALA A 289 44.21 -11.87 34.85
N ALA A 290 44.29 -10.53 34.78
CA ALA A 290 43.59 -9.65 35.71
C ALA A 290 42.06 -9.68 35.57
N ASN A 291 41.54 -9.90 34.35
CA ASN A 291 40.09 -9.98 34.11
C ASN A 291 39.53 -11.39 34.33
N ALA A 292 40.33 -12.44 34.19
CA ALA A 292 39.95 -13.78 34.61
C ALA A 292 39.72 -13.85 36.14
N ALA A 293 40.60 -13.23 36.94
CA ALA A 293 40.49 -13.21 38.40
C ALA A 293 39.29 -12.39 38.93
N LYS A 294 38.78 -11.41 38.16
CA LYS A 294 37.58 -10.63 38.53
C LYS A 294 36.26 -11.37 38.29
N GLY A 295 36.27 -12.45 37.50
CA GLY A 295 35.08 -13.27 37.22
C GLY A 295 34.73 -14.26 38.33
N GLU A 296 35.67 -14.56 39.24
CA GLU A 296 35.49 -15.57 40.30
C GLU A 296 34.99 -15.00 41.65
N THR A 297 34.87 -13.69 41.80
CA THR A 297 34.42 -13.06 43.06
C THR A 297 32.99 -12.50 42.94
N ALA A 298 31.99 -13.37 42.95
CA ALA A 298 30.60 -13.03 43.29
C ALA A 298 30.17 -13.90 44.50
N PRO A 299 29.55 -13.33 45.55
CA PRO A 299 29.33 -14.06 46.80
C PRO A 299 28.12 -15.00 46.72
N GLU A 300 28.33 -16.27 47.09
CA GLU A 300 27.33 -17.33 47.13
C GLU A 300 26.31 -17.10 48.26
N ALA A 301 25.04 -16.84 47.89
CA ALA A 301 23.94 -16.73 48.83
C ALA A 301 23.54 -18.13 49.36
N THR A 302 23.65 -18.29 50.68
CA THR A 302 23.39 -19.53 51.40
C THR A 302 21.91 -19.94 51.30
N ARG A 303 21.60 -20.98 50.51
CA ARG A 303 20.29 -21.67 50.53
C ARG A 303 20.17 -22.52 51.79
N LYS A 304 19.24 -22.18 52.68
CA LYS A 304 18.81 -23.03 53.80
C LYS A 304 18.04 -24.23 53.26
N THR A 305 18.54 -25.42 53.56
CA THR A 305 17.92 -26.73 53.30
C THR A 305 16.77 -26.98 54.27
N THR A 306 15.58 -27.30 53.76
CA THR A 306 14.47 -27.87 54.55
C THR A 306 14.46 -29.38 54.35
N PRO A 307 14.37 -30.23 55.39
CA PRO A 307 14.41 -31.67 55.21
C PRO A 307 13.04 -32.22 54.76
N GLN A 308 13.06 -33.07 53.73
CA GLN A 308 11.93 -33.86 53.26
C GLN A 308 11.56 -34.96 54.28
N GLY A 309 10.29 -35.01 54.68
CA GLY A 309 9.71 -36.14 55.41
C GLY A 309 9.26 -37.27 54.47
N PRO A 310 9.17 -38.52 54.95
CA PRO A 310 8.95 -39.68 54.09
C PRO A 310 7.47 -39.83 53.67
N ILE A 311 7.26 -40.08 52.37
CA ILE A 311 5.97 -40.40 51.77
C ILE A 311 5.66 -41.89 52.03
N ARG A 312 4.57 -42.18 52.75
CA ARG A 312 4.01 -43.54 52.88
C ARG A 312 3.16 -43.89 51.66
N LEU A 313 3.50 -45.01 51.01
CA LEU A 313 2.63 -45.73 50.07
C LEU A 313 1.50 -46.43 50.85
N ARG A 314 0.26 -46.30 50.37
CA ARG A 314 -0.81 -47.27 50.63
C ARG A 314 -1.44 -47.70 49.31
N GLN A 315 -1.78 -48.99 49.32
CA GLN A 315 -2.41 -49.81 48.29
C GLN A 315 -3.72 -49.22 47.76
#